data_AF-A0A2A2KIH9-F1
#
_entry.id   AF-A0A2A2KIH9-F1
#
_cell.length_a   1.000
_cell.length_b   1.000
_cell.length_c   1.000
_cell.angle_alpha   90.00
_cell.angle_beta   90.00
_cell.angle_gamma   90.00
#
_symmetry.space_group_name_H-M   'P 1'
#
loop_
_entity.id
_entity.type
_entity.pdbx_description
1 polymer ?
#
loop_
_entity_poly.entity_id
_entity_poly.type
_entity_poly.pdbx_seq_one_letter_code
_entity_poly.pdbx_strand_id
1 'polypeptide(L)'
;MYPIEVPPGAVIIRQGDLGSIMYVIQEGSVQVSKDNRFVRTMKSGVFGELAILHQAERTASVRAIQHCYLWAIERKVFCSIMIETARETTASHKRHLKWSKRFGHYGNTTLNRLSEVCAEMTIDSGRMLKIRPQYVYLITKGEV
;
A
#
# COMPACT_ATOMS: atom_id res chain seq x y z
N MET A 1 -13.38 0.20 -3.74
CA MET A 1 -13.58 -1.22 -3.36
C MET A 1 -15.06 -1.52 -3.47
N TYR A 2 -15.46 -2.78 -3.66
CA TYR A 2 -16.88 -3.17 -3.67
C TYR A 2 -17.13 -4.31 -2.68
N PRO A 3 -18.32 -4.38 -2.06
CA PRO A 3 -18.64 -5.42 -1.09
C PRO A 3 -18.90 -6.75 -1.78
N ILE A 4 -18.56 -7.86 -1.11
CA ILE A 4 -18.89 -9.22 -1.52
C ILE A 4 -19.28 -10.04 -0.27
N GLU A 5 -20.39 -10.77 -0.40
CA GLU A 5 -20.84 -11.73 0.60
C GLU A 5 -20.44 -13.14 0.18
N VAL A 6 -19.88 -13.91 1.11
CA VAL A 6 -19.38 -15.24 0.85
C VAL A 6 -19.98 -16.22 1.86
N PRO A 7 -20.70 -17.27 1.41
CA PRO A 7 -21.31 -18.21 2.32
C PRO A 7 -20.27 -19.14 2.98
N PRO A 8 -20.59 -19.74 4.15
CA PRO A 8 -19.74 -20.72 4.79
C PRO A 8 -19.30 -21.83 3.82
N GLY A 9 -18.02 -22.18 3.85
CA GLY A 9 -17.46 -23.24 3.04
C GLY A 9 -17.20 -22.89 1.58
N ALA A 10 -17.50 -21.68 1.11
CA ALA A 10 -17.14 -21.26 -0.25
C ALA A 10 -15.63 -21.01 -0.38
N VAL A 11 -15.07 -21.42 -1.52
CA VAL A 11 -13.66 -21.18 -1.86
C VAL A 11 -13.55 -19.82 -2.52
N ILE A 12 -12.79 -18.92 -1.90
CA ILE A 12 -12.59 -17.53 -2.36
C ILE A 12 -11.37 -17.44 -3.28
N ILE A 13 -10.31 -18.17 -2.93
CA ILE A 13 -9.07 -18.26 -3.70
C ILE A 13 -8.68 -19.72 -3.80
N ARG A 14 -8.24 -20.17 -4.98
CA ARG A 14 -7.56 -21.46 -5.17
C ARG A 14 -6.09 -21.22 -5.44
N GLN A 15 -5.23 -21.99 -4.80
CA GLN A 15 -3.80 -22.00 -5.08
C GLN A 15 -3.54 -22.39 -6.54
N GLY A 16 -2.56 -21.73 -7.18
CA GLY A 16 -2.20 -21.94 -8.58
C GLY A 16 -2.99 -21.08 -9.57
N ASP A 17 -4.16 -20.56 -9.18
CA ASP A 17 -4.94 -19.72 -10.09
C ASP A 17 -4.23 -18.39 -10.38
N LEU A 18 -4.49 -17.81 -11.54
CA LEU A 18 -4.16 -16.42 -11.80
C LEU A 18 -5.11 -15.51 -11.03
N GLY A 19 -4.55 -14.61 -10.23
CA GLY A 19 -5.30 -13.74 -9.33
C GLY A 19 -5.14 -12.26 -9.65
N SER A 20 -6.25 -11.56 -9.86
CA SER A 20 -6.26 -10.10 -10.08
C SER A 20 -7.04 -9.31 -9.03
N ILE A 21 -7.54 -9.97 -7.98
CA ILE A 21 -8.36 -9.37 -6.92
C ILE A 21 -7.73 -9.66 -5.55
N MET A 22 -7.74 -8.69 -4.65
CA MET A 22 -7.42 -8.89 -3.24
C MET A 22 -8.64 -8.54 -2.40
N TYR A 23 -8.70 -9.10 -1.21
CA TYR A 23 -9.86 -9.01 -0.33
C TYR A 23 -9.45 -8.49 1.03
N VAL A 24 -10.34 -7.72 1.64
CA VAL A 24 -10.25 -7.26 3.04
C VAL A 24 -11.42 -7.84 3.81
N ILE A 25 -11.15 -8.45 4.95
CA ILE A 25 -12.19 -9.02 5.81
C ILE A 25 -12.84 -7.87 6.60
N GLN A 26 -14.12 -7.61 6.33
CA GLN A 26 -14.94 -6.72 7.17
C GLN A 26 -15.53 -7.50 8.33
N GLU A 27 -16.13 -8.66 8.05
CA GLU A 27 -16.74 -9.53 9.04
C GLU A 27 -16.66 -11.00 8.58
N GLY A 28 -16.63 -11.94 9.51
CA GLY A 28 -16.51 -13.36 9.22
C GLY A 28 -15.12 -13.93 9.54
N SER A 29 -14.84 -15.13 9.03
CA SER A 29 -13.52 -15.74 9.16
C SER A 29 -13.23 -16.69 8.01
N VAL A 30 -11.97 -16.72 7.59
CA VAL A 30 -11.49 -17.53 6.48
C VAL A 30 -10.34 -18.43 6.93
N GLN A 31 -10.25 -19.61 6.34
CA GLN A 31 -9.15 -20.55 6.49
C GLN A 31 -8.21 -20.41 5.31
N VAL A 32 -6.91 -20.30 5.59
CA VAL A 32 -5.84 -20.31 4.59
C VAL A 32 -5.18 -21.68 4.61
N SER A 33 -5.00 -22.26 3.43
CA SER A 33 -4.31 -23.55 3.23
C SER A 33 -3.34 -23.47 2.07
N LYS A 34 -2.23 -24.21 2.15
CA LYS A 34 -1.23 -24.32 1.09
C LYS A 34 -0.87 -25.78 0.92
N ASP A 35 -0.83 -26.25 -0.33
CA ASP A 35 -0.58 -27.66 -0.66
C ASP A 35 -1.51 -28.60 0.12
N ASN A 36 -2.79 -28.21 0.22
CA ASN A 36 -3.84 -28.84 1.02
C ASN A 36 -3.55 -28.97 2.53
N ARG A 37 -2.55 -28.26 3.06
CA ARG A 37 -2.26 -28.19 4.49
C ARG A 37 -2.78 -26.89 5.07
N PHE A 38 -3.40 -26.96 6.24
CA PHE A 38 -3.82 -25.79 7.00
C PHE A 38 -2.61 -24.91 7.35
N VAL A 39 -2.73 -23.60 7.15
CA VAL A 39 -1.71 -22.61 7.51
C VAL A 39 -2.18 -21.77 8.68
N ARG A 40 -3.34 -21.12 8.55
CA ARG A 40 -3.91 -20.24 9.58
C ARG A 40 -5.37 -19.93 9.33
N THR A 41 -6.03 -19.37 10.33
CA THR A 41 -7.34 -18.73 10.23
C THR A 41 -7.18 -17.21 10.32
N MET A 42 -7.95 -16.47 9.53
CA MET A 42 -7.96 -15.00 9.53
C MET A 42 -9.37 -14.49 9.83
N LYS A 43 -9.48 -13.55 10.78
CA LYS A 43 -10.73 -12.85 11.14
C LYS A 43 -10.73 -11.37 10.75
N SER A 44 -9.58 -10.85 10.36
CA SER A 44 -9.37 -9.47 9.94
C SER A 44 -8.15 -9.40 9.02
N GLY A 45 -7.96 -8.25 8.39
CA GLY A 45 -6.82 -7.99 7.51
C GLY A 45 -7.10 -8.35 6.05
N VAL A 46 -6.01 -8.55 5.32
CA VAL A 46 -5.98 -8.59 3.86
C VAL A 46 -5.47 -9.95 3.38
N PHE A 47 -6.04 -10.47 2.28
CA PHE A 47 -5.51 -11.65 1.62
C PHE A 47 -5.63 -11.56 0.09
N GLY A 48 -4.73 -12.25 -0.61
CA GLY A 48 -4.66 -12.26 -2.07
C GLY A 48 -3.84 -11.10 -2.67
N GLU A 49 -3.19 -10.30 -1.83
CA GLU A 49 -2.34 -9.17 -2.17
C GLU A 49 -1.08 -9.57 -2.94
N LEU A 50 -0.49 -10.73 -2.64
CA LEU A 50 0.76 -11.18 -3.27
C LEU A 50 0.62 -11.36 -4.79
N ALA A 51 -0.50 -11.91 -5.25
CA ALA A 51 -0.76 -12.10 -6.67
C ALA A 51 -0.86 -10.77 -7.42
N ILE A 52 -1.36 -9.72 -6.75
CA ILE A 52 -1.45 -8.37 -7.30
C ILE A 52 -0.08 -7.70 -7.38
N LEU A 53 0.71 -7.80 -6.32
CA LEU A 53 2.00 -7.12 -6.20
C LEU A 53 3.07 -7.76 -7.08
N HIS A 54 3.10 -9.08 -7.17
CA HIS A 54 4.13 -9.83 -7.88
C HIS A 54 3.72 -10.34 -9.26
N GLN A 55 2.47 -10.11 -9.67
CA GLN A 55 1.93 -10.68 -10.92
C GLN A 55 2.11 -12.20 -10.99
N ALA A 56 1.91 -12.86 -9.85
CA ALA A 56 2.15 -14.28 -9.67
C ALA A 56 0.84 -15.03 -9.47
N GLU A 57 0.92 -16.36 -9.59
CA GLU A 57 -0.17 -17.26 -9.22
C GLU A 57 -0.49 -17.15 -7.72
N ARG A 58 -1.71 -17.56 -7.36
CA ARG A 58 -2.15 -17.64 -5.96
C ARG A 58 -1.27 -18.64 -5.20
N THR A 59 -0.61 -18.17 -4.15
CA THR A 59 0.34 -18.97 -3.36
C THR A 59 -0.33 -19.92 -2.36
N ALA A 60 -1.63 -19.74 -2.10
CA ALA A 60 -2.42 -20.47 -1.12
C ALA A 60 -3.91 -20.40 -1.49
N SER A 61 -4.68 -21.41 -1.05
CA SER A 61 -6.14 -21.43 -1.13
C SER A 61 -6.76 -20.77 0.10
N VAL A 62 -7.86 -20.06 -0.09
CA VAL A 62 -8.62 -19.39 0.97
C VAL A 62 -10.09 -19.80 0.89
N ARG A 63 -10.64 -20.26 2.01
CA ARG A 63 -12.02 -20.75 2.13
C ARG A 63 -12.73 -20.05 3.28
N ALA A 64 -13.98 -19.66 3.10
CA ALA A 64 -14.82 -19.14 4.18
C ALA A 64 -15.11 -20.24 5.20
N ILE A 65 -14.90 -19.95 6.49
CA ILE A 65 -15.27 -20.85 7.60
C ILE A 65 -16.73 -20.61 7.99
N GLN A 66 -17.15 -19.35 7.98
CA GLN A 66 -18.51 -18.88 8.28
C GLN A 66 -18.95 -17.86 7.22
N HIS A 67 -20.13 -17.29 7.37
CA HIS A 67 -20.57 -16.20 6.49
C HIS A 67 -19.58 -15.03 6.60
N CYS A 68 -19.10 -14.55 5.45
CA CYS A 68 -18.10 -13.48 5.41
C CYS A 68 -18.61 -12.30 4.59
N TYR A 69 -18.41 -11.11 5.14
CA TYR A 69 -18.53 -9.85 4.41
C TYR A 69 -17.12 -9.36 4.12
N LEU A 70 -16.80 -9.20 2.84
CA LEU A 70 -15.47 -8.80 2.39
C LEU A 70 -15.56 -7.56 1.50
N TRP A 71 -14.47 -6.80 1.44
CA TRP A 71 -14.26 -5.80 0.41
C TRP A 71 -13.29 -6.34 -0.63
N ALA A 72 -13.67 -6.29 -1.90
CA ALA A 72 -12.82 -6.65 -3.02
C ALA A 72 -12.26 -5.40 -3.71
N ILE A 73 -11.01 -5.51 -4.16
CA ILE A 73 -10.38 -4.51 -5.03
C ILE A 73 -9.59 -5.21 -6.14
N GLU A 74 -9.82 -4.76 -7.36
CA GLU A 74 -9.09 -5.22 -8.53
C GLU A 74 -7.70 -4.61 -8.60
N ARG A 75 -6.75 -5.38 -9.13
CA ARG A 75 -5.38 -4.97 -9.40
C ARG A 75 -5.30 -3.67 -10.17
N LYS A 76 -6.12 -3.49 -11.22
CA LYS A 76 -6.10 -2.27 -12.02
C LYS A 76 -6.42 -1.04 -11.17
N VAL A 77 -7.44 -1.14 -10.33
CA VAL A 77 -7.84 -0.06 -9.42
C VAL A 77 -6.76 0.20 -8.37
N PHE A 78 -6.23 -0.85 -7.75
CA PHE A 78 -5.14 -0.74 -6.77
C PHE A 78 -3.90 -0.07 -7.38
N CYS A 79 -3.44 -0.52 -8.55
CA CYS A 79 -2.30 0.05 -9.24
C CYS A 79 -2.53 1.52 -9.63
N SER A 80 -3.74 1.87 -10.10
CA SER A 80 -4.07 3.26 -10.43
C SER A 80 -3.94 4.17 -9.21
N ILE A 81 -4.50 3.75 -8.06
CA ILE A 81 -4.39 4.51 -6.80
C ILE A 81 -2.92 4.68 -6.41
N MET A 82 -2.14 3.59 -6.43
CA MET A 82 -0.71 3.64 -6.06
C MET A 82 0.10 4.58 -6.96
N ILE A 83 -0.15 4.56 -8.28
CA ILE A 83 0.53 5.43 -9.25
C ILE A 83 0.12 6.89 -9.03
N GLU A 84 -1.16 7.16 -8.79
CA GLU A 84 -1.67 8.48 -8.52
C GLU A 84 -1.08 9.05 -7.23
N THR A 85 -1.09 8.28 -6.13
CA THR A 85 -0.45 8.68 -4.87
C THR A 85 1.05 8.97 -5.06
N ALA A 86 1.79 8.12 -5.79
CA ALA A 86 3.21 8.36 -6.05
C ALA A 86 3.46 9.65 -6.85
N ARG A 87 2.59 9.96 -7.83
CA ARG A 87 2.64 11.20 -8.60
C ARG A 87 2.35 12.41 -7.72
N GLU A 88 1.34 12.33 -6.86
CA GLU A 88 0.98 13.40 -5.93
C GLU A 88 2.10 13.68 -4.93
N THR A 89 2.71 12.63 -4.36
CA THR A 89 3.88 12.75 -3.47
C THR A 89 5.05 13.41 -4.20
N THR A 90 5.37 12.96 -5.41
CA THR A 90 6.44 13.56 -6.22
C THR A 90 6.15 15.03 -6.53
N ALA A 91 4.90 15.36 -6.86
CA ALA A 91 4.48 16.73 -7.12
C ALA A 91 4.50 17.60 -5.85
N SER A 92 4.19 17.03 -4.68
CA SER A 92 4.33 17.69 -3.36
C SER A 92 5.79 18.03 -3.08
N HIS A 93 6.69 17.04 -3.16
CA HIS A 93 8.13 17.23 -2.97
C HIS A 93 8.68 18.30 -3.90
N LYS A 94 8.32 18.25 -5.19
CA LYS A 94 8.75 19.24 -6.17
C LYS A 94 8.33 20.65 -5.81
N ARG A 95 7.08 20.83 -5.36
CA ARG A 95 6.56 22.14 -4.93
C ARG A 95 7.37 22.68 -3.75
N HIS A 96 7.63 21.86 -2.74
CA HIS A 96 8.45 22.26 -1.59
C HIS A 96 9.89 22.62 -1.99
N LEU A 97 10.53 21.81 -2.84
CA LEU A 97 11.87 22.12 -3.34
C LEU A 97 11.88 23.43 -4.15
N LYS A 98 10.87 23.66 -4.99
CA LYS A 98 10.79 24.87 -5.82
C LYS A 98 10.63 26.14 -4.98
N TRP A 99 9.90 26.07 -3.87
CA TRP A 99 9.70 27.20 -2.97
C TRP A 99 10.93 27.52 -2.11
N SER A 100 11.81 26.53 -1.89
CA SER A 100 13.02 26.74 -1.11
C SER A 100 14.01 27.68 -1.82
N LYS A 101 14.62 28.62 -1.07
CA LYS A 101 15.68 29.50 -1.61
C LYS A 101 16.89 28.71 -2.15
N ARG A 102 17.18 27.56 -1.53
CA ARG A 102 18.35 26.72 -1.85
C ARG A 102 18.17 25.93 -3.14
N PHE A 103 16.97 25.47 -3.47
CA PHE A 103 16.74 24.60 -4.64
C PHE A 103 15.87 25.23 -5.72
N GLY A 104 15.16 26.33 -5.45
CA GLY A 104 14.21 26.94 -6.38
C GLY A 104 14.79 27.39 -7.72
N HIS A 105 16.10 27.65 -7.77
CA HIS A 105 16.81 28.05 -8.99
C HIS A 105 17.04 26.89 -9.98
N TYR A 106 16.90 25.63 -9.55
CA TYR A 106 17.09 24.50 -10.45
C TYR A 106 15.93 24.34 -11.46
N GLY A 107 16.28 23.81 -12.63
CA GLY A 107 15.33 23.46 -13.70
C GLY A 107 14.47 22.24 -13.34
N ASN A 108 13.38 22.04 -14.11
CA ASN A 108 12.38 21.01 -13.84
C ASN A 108 12.96 19.59 -13.81
N THR A 109 13.92 19.27 -14.68
CA THR A 109 14.55 17.94 -14.73
C THR A 109 15.30 17.63 -13.44
N THR A 110 16.10 18.56 -12.93
CA THR A 110 16.84 18.40 -11.68
C THR A 110 15.90 18.30 -10.49
N LEU A 111 14.86 19.15 -10.44
CA LEU A 111 13.88 19.12 -9.36
C LEU A 111 13.07 17.82 -9.33
N ASN A 112 12.73 17.25 -10.49
CA ASN A 112 12.08 15.94 -10.55
C ASN A 112 12.99 14.86 -9.94
N ARG A 113 14.27 14.80 -10.34
CA ARG A 113 15.22 13.83 -9.78
C ARG A 113 15.42 14.00 -8.27
N LEU A 114 15.48 15.23 -7.78
CA LEU A 114 15.54 15.51 -6.35
C LEU A 114 14.25 15.06 -5.62
N SER A 115 13.09 15.27 -6.23
CA SER A 115 11.78 14.88 -5.67
C SER A 115 11.64 13.37 -5.49
N GLU A 116 12.22 12.59 -6.41
CA GLU A 116 12.21 11.12 -6.38
C GLU A 116 13.05 10.54 -5.22
N VAL A 117 14.05 11.27 -4.74
CA VAL A 117 14.91 10.84 -3.61
C VAL A 117 14.56 11.49 -2.28
N CYS A 118 13.58 12.40 -2.27
CA CYS A 118 13.07 13.00 -1.04
C CYS A 118 12.25 11.97 -0.24
N ALA A 119 12.47 11.96 1.07
CA ALA A 119 11.63 11.25 2.02
C ALA A 119 10.94 12.26 2.94
N GLU A 120 9.64 12.07 3.15
CA GLU A 120 8.88 12.83 4.15
C GLU A 120 9.00 12.18 5.53
N MET A 121 9.10 13.02 6.56
CA MET A 121 9.05 12.58 7.95
C MET A 121 8.22 13.58 8.77
N THR A 122 7.52 13.06 9.78
CA THR A 122 6.75 13.86 10.74
C THR A 122 7.35 13.69 12.11
N ILE A 123 7.40 14.79 12.88
CA ILE A 123 7.93 14.81 14.23
C ILE A 123 6.82 15.35 15.13
N ASP A 124 6.48 14.61 16.17
CA ASP A 124 5.49 15.04 17.15
C ASP A 124 6.02 16.22 17.95
N SER A 125 5.11 17.10 18.38
CA SER A 125 5.45 18.24 19.23
C SER A 125 6.22 17.81 20.49
N GLY A 126 7.28 18.53 20.81
CA GLY A 126 8.15 18.25 21.96
C GLY A 126 9.18 17.14 21.74
N ARG A 127 9.21 16.47 20.59
CA ARG A 127 10.29 15.52 20.25
C ARG A 127 11.43 16.21 19.50
N MET A 128 12.67 15.92 19.91
CA MET A 128 13.86 16.45 19.24
C MET A 128 14.19 15.67 17.95
N LEU A 129 14.46 16.39 16.87
CA LEU A 129 15.05 15.82 15.66
C LEU A 129 16.53 15.53 15.86
N LYS A 130 16.93 14.25 15.77
CA LYS A 130 18.36 13.89 15.68
C LYS A 130 18.89 14.18 14.28
N ILE A 131 19.48 15.36 14.09
CA ILE A 131 20.08 15.77 12.82
C ILE A 131 21.26 14.87 12.47
N ARG A 132 21.26 14.36 11.24
CA ARG A 132 22.34 13.56 10.67
C ARG A 132 23.01 14.34 9.53
N PRO A 133 24.34 14.50 9.53
CA PRO A 133 25.04 15.40 8.59
C PRO A 133 24.93 14.97 7.12
N GLN A 134 24.63 13.70 6.85
CA GLN A 134 24.45 13.19 5.48
C GLN A 134 23.09 13.54 4.85
N TYR A 135 22.21 14.23 5.58
CA TYR A 135 20.88 14.60 5.08
C TYR A 135 20.71 16.12 5.03
N VAL A 136 19.93 16.57 4.04
CA VAL A 136 19.39 17.93 4.00
C VAL A 136 17.93 17.85 4.41
N TYR A 137 17.57 18.63 5.43
CA TYR A 137 16.20 18.72 5.94
C TYR A 137 15.53 19.99 5.38
N LEU A 138 14.28 19.84 4.95
CA LEU A 138 13.43 20.95 4.53
C LEU A 138 12.17 20.91 5.38
N ILE A 139 11.91 21.98 6.13
CA ILE A 139 10.66 22.13 6.88
C ILE A 139 9.58 22.51 5.87
N THR A 140 8.60 21.63 5.70
CA THR A 140 7.52 21.81 4.73
C THR A 140 6.21 22.23 5.39
N LYS A 141 6.02 21.88 6.67
CA LYS A 141 4.88 22.25 7.52
C LYS A 141 5.34 22.38 8.97
N GLY A 142 4.75 23.33 9.69
CA GLY A 142 5.08 23.60 11.09
C GLY A 142 6.34 24.46 11.25
N GLU A 143 6.75 24.63 12.50
CA GLU A 143 7.91 25.41 12.93
C GLU A 143 8.82 24.54 13.80
N VAL A 144 10.12 24.84 13.82
CA VAL A 144 11.15 24.08 14.54
C VAL A 144 11.83 25.00 15.55
#